data_AF-A0A952UIX4-F1
#
_entry.id   AF-A0A952UIX4-F1
#
_cell.length_a   1.000
_cell.length_b   1.000
_cell.length_c   1.000
_cell.angle_alpha   90.00
_cell.angle_beta   90.00
_cell.angle_gamma   90.00
#
_symmetry.space_group_name_H-M   'P 1'
#
loop_
_entity.id
_entity.type
_entity.pdbx_description
1 polymer ?
#
loop_
_entity_poly.entity_id
_entity_poly.type
_entity_poly.pdbx_seq_one_letter_code
_entity_poly.pdbx_strand_id
1 'polypeptide(L)'
;MKIFHRISEKATPEILETLASFGMVIVPDPLNLFRFEVDESDERWPAIQQWMAAQGFTDSVRTTFSESEISSAKWLTLDPQWHYGYPQPKEDEFGYLTATYDLGDYCEQCGIGNVQKASFQMRGEPKWGRRGMLQLNWVFEEFFATPDVWARIFKPFGVACRPVCNTQGQELQTVVQLVVSEQVHVSTHRLEGYRCELCGLIKYRPFTKGGFPALTTTPTSPMVRTYESFGSGARAWRATIISQEIRTALKEAGVRGVDFTPVEEFRAIDAT
;
A
#
# COMPACT_ATOMS: atom_id res chain seq x y z
N MET A 1 -7.32 16.36 5.71
CA MET A 1 -7.49 14.93 5.39
C MET A 1 -8.91 14.55 5.70
N LYS A 2 -9.41 13.49 5.06
CA LYS A 2 -10.71 12.90 5.36
C LYS A 2 -10.53 11.42 5.63
N ILE A 3 -11.14 10.92 6.70
CA ILE A 3 -11.07 9.52 7.08
C ILE A 3 -12.45 8.95 6.84
N PHE A 4 -12.52 7.99 5.93
CA PHE A 4 -13.75 7.35 5.51
C PHE A 4 -13.81 5.95 6.10
N HIS A 5 -14.96 5.66 6.71
CA HIS A 5 -15.33 4.35 7.18
C HIS A 5 -16.33 3.76 6.19
N ARG A 6 -15.96 2.65 5.56
CA ARG A 6 -16.87 1.89 4.69
C ARG A 6 -17.37 0.66 5.44
N ILE A 7 -18.68 0.62 5.65
CA ILE A 7 -19.40 -0.44 6.36
C ILE A 7 -20.14 -1.29 5.32
N SER A 8 -20.11 -2.60 5.48
CA SER A 8 -20.87 -3.53 4.64
C SER A 8 -21.28 -4.74 5.46
N GLU A 9 -22.59 -4.93 5.66
CA GLU A 9 -23.13 -6.04 6.45
C GLU A 9 -24.47 -6.51 5.87
N LYS A 10 -24.98 -7.63 6.38
CA LYS A 10 -26.32 -8.12 6.00
C LYS A 10 -27.39 -7.11 6.40
N ALA A 11 -28.30 -6.84 5.48
CA ALA A 11 -29.47 -6.02 5.74
C ALA A 11 -30.56 -6.85 6.43
N THR A 12 -30.93 -6.44 7.64
CA THR A 12 -32.17 -6.88 8.31
C THR A 12 -33.12 -5.70 8.42
N PRO A 13 -34.44 -5.91 8.57
CA PRO A 13 -35.39 -4.82 8.79
C PRO A 13 -34.98 -3.90 9.94
N GLU A 14 -34.52 -4.46 11.06
CA GLU A 14 -34.10 -3.71 12.26
C GLU A 14 -32.87 -2.82 11.98
N ILE A 15 -31.91 -3.34 11.22
CA ILE A 15 -30.73 -2.59 10.79
C ILE A 15 -31.13 -1.43 9.87
N LEU A 16 -32.00 -1.69 8.88
CA LEU A 16 -32.44 -0.67 7.93
C LEU A 16 -33.25 0.44 8.62
N GLU A 17 -34.07 0.08 9.60
CA GLU A 17 -34.85 1.03 10.40
C GLU A 17 -33.91 1.89 11.27
N THR A 18 -32.88 1.28 11.86
CA THR A 18 -31.84 2.00 12.60
C THR A 18 -31.07 2.96 11.69
N LEU A 19 -30.66 2.53 10.50
CA LEU A 19 -29.99 3.39 9.53
C LEU A 19 -30.88 4.56 9.07
N ALA A 20 -32.17 4.31 8.86
CA ALA A 20 -33.14 5.36 8.56
C ALA A 20 -33.25 6.39 9.70
N SER A 21 -33.10 5.97 10.96
CA SER A 21 -33.07 6.87 12.12
C SER A 21 -31.85 7.80 12.13
N PHE A 22 -30.74 7.40 11.51
CA PHE A 22 -29.59 8.29 11.23
C PHE A 22 -29.79 9.16 9.98
N GLY A 23 -30.99 9.16 9.38
CA GLY A 23 -31.28 9.86 8.13
C GLY A 23 -30.62 9.20 6.92
N MET A 24 -30.29 7.91 6.99
CA MET A 24 -29.66 7.17 5.90
C MET A 24 -30.64 6.18 5.29
N VAL A 25 -31.10 6.48 4.07
CA VAL A 25 -31.94 5.56 3.30
C VAL A 25 -31.03 4.69 2.44
N ILE A 26 -30.83 3.43 2.85
CA ILE A 26 -30.03 2.46 2.12
C ILE A 26 -30.92 1.43 1.45
N VAL A 27 -30.67 1.21 0.16
CA VAL A 27 -31.25 0.08 -0.59
C VAL A 27 -30.23 -1.06 -0.57
N PRO A 28 -30.57 -2.23 0.00
CA PRO A 28 -29.68 -3.39 -0.03
C PRO A 28 -29.36 -3.83 -1.46
N ASP A 29 -28.18 -4.42 -1.64
CA ASP A 29 -27.79 -5.03 -2.91
C ASP A 29 -28.52 -6.38 -3.14
N PRO A 30 -28.38 -7.01 -4.34
CA PRO A 30 -29.02 -8.29 -4.62
C PRO A 30 -28.60 -9.47 -3.71
N LEU A 31 -27.50 -9.33 -2.97
CA LEU A 31 -27.05 -10.31 -1.96
C LEU A 31 -27.58 -9.98 -0.55
N ASN A 32 -28.50 -9.03 -0.46
CA ASN A 32 -29.07 -8.51 0.78
C ASN A 32 -28.00 -7.92 1.72
N LEU A 33 -26.98 -7.26 1.16
CA LEU A 33 -26.01 -6.49 1.91
C LEU A 33 -26.32 -5.00 1.81
N PHE A 34 -26.27 -4.28 2.93
CA PHE A 34 -26.21 -2.83 2.89
C PHE A 34 -24.74 -2.40 2.78
N ARG A 35 -24.51 -1.22 2.19
CA ARG A 35 -23.19 -0.60 2.15
C ARG A 35 -23.32 0.90 2.17
N PHE A 36 -22.49 1.55 2.98
CA PHE A 36 -22.29 3.00 2.91
C PHE A 36 -20.86 3.36 3.28
N GLU A 37 -20.50 4.60 2.98
CA GLU A 37 -19.26 5.23 3.40
C GLU A 37 -19.63 6.50 4.19
N VAL A 38 -18.96 6.73 5.32
CA VAL A 38 -19.15 7.92 6.16
C VAL A 38 -17.78 8.52 6.51
N ASP A 39 -17.68 9.84 6.39
CA ASP A 39 -16.49 10.63 6.77
C ASP A 39 -16.53 10.85 8.30
N GLU A 40 -15.40 10.75 9.01
CA GLU A 40 -15.35 11.02 10.45
C GLU A 40 -15.79 12.44 10.83
N SER A 41 -15.77 13.39 9.87
CA SER A 41 -16.29 14.75 10.06
C SER A 41 -17.81 14.88 9.90
N ASP A 42 -18.51 13.81 9.51
CA ASP A 42 -19.97 13.78 9.45
C ASP A 42 -20.55 13.84 10.88
N GLU A 43 -21.52 14.73 11.11
CA GLU A 43 -22.14 14.93 12.43
C GLU A 43 -22.77 13.65 13.00
N ARG A 44 -23.14 12.70 12.12
CA ARG A 44 -23.73 11.42 12.51
C ARG A 44 -22.69 10.38 12.92
N TRP A 45 -21.42 10.59 12.59
CA TRP A 45 -20.36 9.61 12.78
C TRP A 45 -20.26 9.07 14.22
N PRO A 46 -20.28 9.90 15.29
CA PRO A 46 -20.19 9.39 16.66
C PRO A 46 -21.31 8.40 17.02
N ALA A 47 -22.54 8.67 16.55
CA ALA A 47 -23.70 7.80 16.79
C ALA A 47 -23.60 6.50 15.98
N ILE A 48 -23.18 6.60 14.71
CA ILE A 48 -22.95 5.43 13.85
C ILE A 48 -21.85 4.53 14.43
N GLN A 49 -20.73 5.11 14.87
CA GLN A 49 -19.60 4.38 15.46
C GLN A 49 -20.03 3.62 16.72
N GLN A 50 -20.78 4.27 17.62
CA GLN A 50 -21.30 3.64 18.83
C GLN A 50 -22.24 2.48 18.49
N TRP A 51 -23.15 2.68 17.53
CA TRP A 51 -24.06 1.64 17.07
C TRP A 51 -23.29 0.45 16.48
N MET A 52 -22.31 0.68 15.60
CA MET A 52 -21.48 -0.37 15.02
C MET A 52 -20.76 -1.20 16.09
N ALA A 53 -20.17 -0.53 17.10
CA ALA A 53 -19.50 -1.21 18.19
C ALA A 53 -20.48 -2.10 18.99
N ALA A 54 -21.70 -1.64 19.23
CA ALA A 54 -22.74 -2.42 19.91
C ALA A 54 -23.20 -3.64 19.09
N GLN A 55 -23.17 -3.56 17.76
CA GLN A 55 -23.51 -4.68 16.87
C GLN A 55 -22.32 -5.63 16.61
N GLY A 56 -21.10 -5.26 17.03
CA GLY A 56 -19.88 -6.00 16.69
C GLY A 56 -19.52 -5.90 15.20
N PHE A 57 -19.98 -4.85 14.52
CA PHE A 57 -19.67 -4.64 13.10
C PHE A 57 -18.22 -4.20 12.91
N THR A 58 -17.65 -4.60 11.78
CA THR A 58 -16.33 -4.16 11.34
C THR A 58 -16.45 -3.29 10.10
N ASP A 59 -15.43 -2.49 9.86
CA ASP A 59 -15.38 -1.57 8.74
C ASP A 59 -14.01 -1.58 8.06
N SER A 60 -14.00 -1.01 6.87
CA SER A 60 -12.78 -0.74 6.12
C SER A 60 -12.50 0.75 6.14
N VAL A 61 -11.37 1.14 6.73
CA VAL A 61 -10.95 2.54 6.86
C VAL A 61 -10.06 2.93 5.69
N ARG A 62 -10.31 4.11 5.12
CA ARG A 62 -9.45 4.75 4.12
C ARG A 62 -9.27 6.21 4.46
N THR A 63 -8.04 6.70 4.33
CA THR A 63 -7.74 8.14 4.44
C THR A 63 -7.53 8.72 3.05
N THR A 64 -8.06 9.92 2.81
CA THR A 64 -7.73 10.73 1.63
C THR A 64 -7.10 12.05 2.04
N PHE A 65 -6.15 12.50 1.24
CA PHE A 65 -5.40 13.73 1.49
C PHE A 65 -5.69 14.74 0.39
N SER A 66 -5.77 16.00 0.77
CA SER A 66 -5.86 17.07 -0.22
C SER A 66 -4.52 17.26 -0.93
N GLU A 67 -4.56 17.90 -2.09
CA GLU A 67 -3.34 18.26 -2.81
C GLU A 67 -2.40 19.15 -1.98
N SER A 68 -2.92 19.99 -1.08
CA SER A 68 -2.10 20.82 -0.20
C SER A 68 -1.40 20.02 0.89
N GLU A 69 -2.03 18.97 1.40
CA GLU A 69 -1.42 18.04 2.36
C GLU A 69 -0.30 17.23 1.71
N ILE A 70 -0.56 16.69 0.52
CA ILE A 70 0.45 15.98 -0.26
C ILE A 70 1.60 16.92 -0.66
N SER A 71 1.29 18.16 -1.04
CA SER A 71 2.30 19.14 -1.47
C SER A 71 3.18 19.68 -0.33
N SER A 72 2.73 19.59 0.92
CA SER A 72 3.47 20.06 2.10
C SER A 72 4.29 18.96 2.79
N ALA A 73 4.02 17.69 2.49
CA ALA A 73 4.77 16.58 3.05
C ALA A 73 6.22 16.54 2.53
N LYS A 74 7.18 16.27 3.42
CA LYS A 74 8.59 16.06 3.05
C LYS A 74 8.82 14.68 2.44
N TRP A 75 8.13 13.69 2.98
CA TRP A 75 8.19 12.29 2.58
C TRP A 75 6.77 11.75 2.39
N LEU A 76 6.59 10.85 1.44
CA LEU A 76 5.31 10.23 1.13
C LEU A 76 5.50 8.75 0.88
N THR A 77 4.52 7.92 1.23
CA THR A 77 4.49 6.57 0.68
C THR A 77 4.20 6.65 -0.81
N LEU A 78 4.76 5.70 -1.56
CA LEU A 78 4.35 5.42 -2.92
C LEU A 78 3.36 4.27 -2.86
N ASP A 79 2.09 4.54 -3.15
CA ASP A 79 1.02 3.55 -3.04
C ASP A 79 0.55 3.12 -4.43
N PRO A 80 0.25 1.83 -4.67
CA PRO A 80 -0.25 1.38 -5.98
C PRO A 80 -1.69 1.84 -6.22
N GLN A 81 -1.94 2.52 -7.34
CA GLN A 81 -3.30 2.74 -7.87
C GLN A 81 -3.65 1.77 -8.99
N TRP A 82 -2.65 1.08 -9.54
CA TRP A 82 -2.86 0.10 -10.58
C TRP A 82 -2.03 -1.16 -10.34
N HIS A 83 -2.75 -2.28 -10.21
CA HIS A 83 -2.18 -3.61 -10.25
C HIS A 83 -2.42 -4.24 -11.63
N TYR A 84 -1.41 -4.92 -12.18
CA TYR A 84 -1.53 -5.54 -13.50
C TYR A 84 -0.86 -6.90 -13.54
N GLY A 85 -1.64 -7.94 -13.88
CA GLY A 85 -1.13 -9.31 -14.00
C GLY A 85 -0.59 -9.89 -12.70
N TYR A 86 -0.14 -11.14 -12.76
CA TYR A 86 0.47 -11.85 -11.63
C TYR A 86 1.93 -12.16 -11.96
N PRO A 87 2.81 -12.20 -10.94
CA PRO A 87 4.19 -12.61 -11.10
C PRO A 87 4.26 -14.06 -11.57
N GLN A 88 5.17 -14.31 -12.51
CA GLN A 88 5.42 -15.62 -13.10
C GLN A 88 6.71 -16.24 -12.52
N PRO A 89 6.94 -17.56 -12.66
CA PRO A 89 6.08 -18.58 -13.29
C PRO A 89 4.99 -19.12 -12.35
N LYS A 90 4.07 -19.91 -12.93
CA LYS A 90 3.03 -20.68 -12.23
C LYS A 90 2.28 -19.85 -11.18
N GLU A 91 1.53 -18.86 -11.65
CA GLU A 91 0.78 -17.95 -10.78
C GLU A 91 -0.12 -18.72 -9.79
N ASP A 92 -0.81 -19.78 -10.22
CA ASP A 92 -1.71 -20.56 -9.36
C ASP A 92 -0.98 -21.34 -8.23
N GLU A 93 0.33 -21.58 -8.36
CA GLU A 93 1.16 -22.29 -7.37
C GLU A 93 2.13 -21.35 -6.62
N PHE A 94 2.03 -20.03 -6.83
CA PHE A 94 3.01 -19.06 -6.34
C PHE A 94 4.47 -19.37 -6.76
N GLY A 95 4.67 -19.99 -7.94
CA GLY A 95 5.99 -20.43 -8.41
C GLY A 95 7.01 -19.30 -8.56
N TYR A 96 6.55 -18.06 -8.68
CA TYR A 96 7.41 -16.88 -8.68
C TYR A 96 8.24 -16.72 -7.40
N LEU A 97 7.78 -17.23 -6.25
CA LEU A 97 8.47 -17.04 -4.98
C LEU A 97 9.88 -17.64 -5.01
N THR A 98 9.99 -18.91 -5.38
CA THR A 98 11.29 -19.61 -5.45
C THR A 98 12.12 -19.18 -6.67
N ALA A 99 11.45 -18.77 -7.76
CA ALA A 99 12.11 -18.31 -8.98
C ALA A 99 12.74 -16.92 -8.80
N THR A 100 12.06 -16.01 -8.09
CA THR A 100 12.43 -14.58 -7.99
C THR A 100 13.18 -14.26 -6.71
N TYR A 101 12.89 -14.96 -5.62
CA TYR A 101 13.45 -14.69 -4.30
C TYR A 101 14.35 -15.81 -3.78
N ASP A 102 15.35 -15.42 -3.01
CA ASP A 102 15.94 -16.25 -1.99
C ASP A 102 14.98 -16.33 -0.79
N LEU A 103 14.73 -17.56 -0.35
CA LEU A 103 13.79 -17.88 0.72
C LEU A 103 14.52 -18.44 1.96
N GLY A 104 15.85 -18.32 2.05
CA GLY A 104 16.63 -18.82 3.19
C GLY A 104 16.14 -18.28 4.55
N ASP A 105 15.78 -17.00 4.61
CA ASP A 105 15.23 -16.35 5.82
C ASP A 105 13.71 -16.15 5.74
N TYR A 106 13.04 -16.67 4.70
CA TYR A 106 11.62 -16.48 4.49
C TYR A 106 10.79 -17.32 5.47
N CYS A 107 9.90 -16.66 6.19
CA CYS A 107 8.96 -17.32 7.09
C CYS A 107 7.62 -17.55 6.40
N GLU A 108 7.26 -18.81 6.17
CA GLU A 108 5.99 -19.17 5.52
C GLU A 108 4.75 -18.76 6.32
N GLN A 109 4.87 -18.60 7.64
CA GLN A 109 3.76 -18.17 8.50
C GLN A 109 3.44 -16.68 8.35
N CYS A 110 4.45 -15.80 8.33
CA CYS A 110 4.22 -14.35 8.31
C CYS A 110 4.57 -13.67 6.98
N GLY A 111 5.30 -14.33 6.08
CA GLY A 111 5.71 -13.83 4.78
C GLY A 111 6.94 -12.91 4.78
N ILE A 112 7.58 -12.71 5.94
CA ILE A 112 8.78 -11.84 6.07
C ILE A 112 10.04 -12.64 5.70
N GLY A 113 11.03 -11.96 5.13
CA GLY A 113 12.40 -12.47 5.00
C GLY A 113 12.79 -12.97 3.61
N ASN A 114 11.93 -12.77 2.60
CA ASN A 114 12.36 -12.98 1.22
C ASN A 114 13.36 -11.89 0.79
N VAL A 115 14.30 -12.25 -0.09
CA VAL A 115 15.25 -11.32 -0.71
C VAL A 115 15.28 -11.56 -2.20
N GLN A 116 15.05 -10.54 -3.02
CA GLN A 116 15.00 -10.74 -4.47
C GLN A 116 16.38 -11.11 -5.03
N LYS A 117 16.48 -12.29 -5.66
CA LYS A 117 17.71 -12.83 -6.27
C LYS A 117 17.69 -12.83 -7.80
N ALA A 118 16.52 -12.71 -8.43
CA ALA A 118 16.36 -12.73 -9.88
C ALA A 118 15.34 -11.68 -10.35
N SER A 119 15.34 -11.38 -11.65
CA SER A 119 14.34 -10.50 -12.27
C SER A 119 12.94 -11.07 -12.15
N PHE A 120 11.95 -10.20 -11.93
CA PHE A 120 10.56 -10.60 -12.04
C PHE A 120 10.23 -11.05 -13.45
N GLN A 121 9.30 -12.00 -13.53
CA GLN A 121 8.71 -12.42 -14.78
C GLN A 121 7.25 -11.98 -14.87
N MET A 122 6.85 -11.51 -16.05
CA MET A 122 5.46 -11.25 -16.40
C MET A 122 5.06 -12.14 -17.58
N ARG A 123 3.76 -12.35 -17.80
CA ARG A 123 3.28 -13.13 -18.96
C ARG A 123 3.68 -12.47 -20.30
N GLY A 124 3.80 -11.15 -20.31
CA GLY A 124 4.21 -10.34 -21.45
C GLY A 124 4.21 -8.86 -21.07
N GLU A 125 4.28 -7.99 -22.07
CA GLU A 125 4.29 -6.54 -21.88
C GLU A 125 3.03 -6.02 -21.15
N PRO A 126 3.18 -5.10 -20.18
CA PRO A 126 2.04 -4.44 -19.58
C PRO A 126 1.23 -3.61 -20.56
N LYS A 127 -0.10 -3.64 -20.43
CA LYS A 127 -1.00 -2.76 -21.19
C LYS A 127 -1.12 -1.40 -20.48
N TRP A 128 -0.11 -0.55 -20.65
CA TRP A 128 0.05 0.73 -19.95
C TRP A 128 -1.13 1.70 -20.10
N GLY A 129 -1.71 1.80 -21.30
CA GLY A 129 -2.73 2.82 -21.58
C GLY A 129 -2.19 4.22 -21.28
N ARG A 130 -2.79 4.93 -20.32
CA ARG A 130 -2.36 6.27 -19.87
C ARG A 130 -1.51 6.25 -18.59
N ARG A 131 -1.04 5.09 -18.17
CA ARG A 131 -0.32 4.86 -16.90
C ARG A 131 1.16 4.73 -17.17
N GLY A 132 1.98 5.07 -16.17
CA GLY A 132 3.43 5.01 -16.25
C GLY A 132 4.08 4.19 -15.15
N MET A 133 3.30 3.77 -14.14
CA MET A 133 3.74 2.93 -13.03
C MET A 133 2.69 1.88 -12.67
N LEU A 134 3.13 0.75 -12.13
CA LEU A 134 2.27 -0.34 -11.66
C LEU A 134 2.92 -1.14 -10.53
N GLN A 135 2.11 -1.96 -9.85
CA GLN A 135 2.57 -3.13 -9.10
C GLN A 135 1.99 -4.43 -9.71
N LEU A 136 2.67 -5.54 -9.50
CA LEU A 136 2.11 -6.86 -9.81
C LEU A 136 1.18 -7.30 -8.68
N ASN A 137 0.14 -8.08 -8.99
CA ASN A 137 -0.66 -8.70 -7.93
C ASN A 137 0.23 -9.59 -7.05
N TRP A 138 0.00 -9.57 -5.74
CA TRP A 138 0.80 -10.28 -4.71
C TRP A 138 2.24 -9.81 -4.49
N VAL A 139 2.72 -8.82 -5.23
CA VAL A 139 4.04 -8.21 -5.04
C VAL A 139 3.84 -6.78 -4.55
N PHE A 140 3.87 -6.60 -3.23
CA PHE A 140 3.43 -5.36 -2.59
C PHE A 140 4.57 -4.37 -2.29
N GLU A 141 5.84 -4.80 -2.32
CA GLU A 141 7.00 -3.94 -2.05
C GLU A 141 7.78 -3.50 -3.30
N GLU A 142 7.41 -3.99 -4.49
CA GLU A 142 8.13 -3.74 -5.74
C GLU A 142 7.30 -2.92 -6.72
N PHE A 143 7.88 -1.84 -7.22
CA PHE A 143 7.25 -0.95 -8.20
C PHE A 143 7.89 -1.10 -9.57
N PHE A 144 7.05 -1.04 -10.59
CA PHE A 144 7.45 -1.12 -11.98
C PHE A 144 7.05 0.17 -12.70
N ALA A 145 7.88 0.59 -13.64
CA ALA A 145 7.66 1.81 -14.42
C ALA A 145 7.93 1.55 -15.90
N THR A 146 7.42 2.42 -16.77
CA THR A 146 7.92 2.47 -18.15
C THR A 146 9.38 2.94 -18.14
N PRO A 147 10.20 2.52 -19.12
CA PRO A 147 11.58 3.01 -19.24
C PRO A 147 11.67 4.54 -19.33
N ASP A 148 10.70 5.21 -19.96
CA ASP A 148 10.63 6.68 -20.03
C ASP A 148 10.45 7.31 -18.65
N VAL A 149 9.50 6.80 -17.86
CA VAL A 149 9.26 7.28 -16.48
C VAL A 149 10.49 7.06 -15.62
N TRP A 150 11.12 5.89 -15.70
CA TRP A 150 12.37 5.63 -14.99
C TRP A 150 13.49 6.61 -15.41
N ALA A 151 13.73 6.75 -16.71
CA ALA A 151 14.83 7.54 -17.23
C ALA A 151 14.69 9.04 -16.94
N ARG A 152 13.46 9.57 -16.98
CA ARG A 152 13.19 11.00 -16.78
C ARG A 152 13.07 11.41 -15.31
N ILE A 153 12.59 10.50 -14.46
CA ILE A 153 12.25 10.81 -13.07
C ILE A 153 13.24 10.13 -12.14
N PHE A 154 13.23 8.80 -12.10
CA PHE A 154 13.95 8.03 -11.09
C PHE A 154 15.47 8.03 -11.28
N LYS A 155 15.95 7.96 -12.53
CA LYS A 155 17.38 7.93 -12.84
C LYS A 155 18.13 9.19 -12.40
N PRO A 156 17.64 10.43 -12.63
CA PRO A 156 18.25 11.65 -12.08
C PRO A 156 18.42 11.66 -10.55
N PHE A 157 17.55 10.95 -9.84
CA PHE A 157 17.59 10.79 -8.39
C PHE A 157 18.45 9.60 -7.92
N GLY A 158 19.17 8.94 -8.84
CA GLY A 158 20.04 7.81 -8.50
C GLY A 158 19.30 6.49 -8.26
N VAL A 159 18.00 6.40 -8.53
CA VAL A 159 17.23 5.17 -8.37
C VAL A 159 17.54 4.24 -9.55
N ALA A 160 18.19 3.13 -9.27
CA ALA A 160 18.52 2.11 -10.26
C ALA A 160 17.26 1.36 -10.73
N CYS A 161 17.38 0.62 -11.84
CA CYS A 161 16.35 -0.30 -12.29
C CYS A 161 16.92 -1.68 -12.62
N ARG A 162 16.04 -2.68 -12.67
CA ARG A 162 16.32 -4.05 -13.14
C ARG A 162 15.43 -4.39 -14.34
N PRO A 163 15.91 -5.25 -15.25
CA PRO A 163 15.08 -5.78 -16.32
C PRO A 163 13.98 -6.67 -15.75
N VAL A 164 12.87 -6.73 -16.47
CA VAL A 164 11.76 -7.67 -16.22
C VAL A 164 11.71 -8.62 -17.41
N CYS A 165 11.51 -9.90 -17.16
CA CYS A 165 11.49 -10.91 -18.22
C CYS A 165 10.07 -11.41 -18.52
N ASN A 166 9.88 -12.06 -19.65
CA ASN A 166 8.75 -12.94 -19.88
C ASN A 166 8.98 -14.33 -19.28
N THR A 167 8.00 -15.22 -19.41
CA THR A 167 8.07 -16.61 -18.94
C THR A 167 9.16 -17.46 -19.63
N GLN A 168 9.72 -16.97 -20.74
CA GLN A 168 10.81 -17.60 -21.50
C GLN A 168 12.18 -16.99 -21.14
N GLY A 169 12.23 -16.06 -20.19
CA GLY A 169 13.45 -15.37 -19.76
C GLY A 169 13.88 -14.21 -20.67
N GLN A 170 13.07 -13.84 -21.67
CA GLN A 170 13.39 -12.72 -22.56
C GLN A 170 13.02 -11.40 -21.89
N GLU A 171 13.90 -10.41 -21.95
CA GLU A 171 13.65 -9.09 -21.38
C GLU A 171 12.51 -8.35 -22.09
N LEU A 172 11.57 -7.86 -21.28
CA LEU A 172 10.48 -7.00 -21.70
C LEU A 172 10.98 -5.57 -21.90
N GLN A 173 10.51 -4.93 -22.96
CA GLN A 173 11.02 -3.64 -23.42
C GLN A 173 10.22 -2.46 -22.86
N THR A 174 8.98 -2.67 -22.43
CA THR A 174 8.10 -1.57 -21.98
C THR A 174 8.04 -1.41 -20.47
N VAL A 175 8.80 -2.21 -19.71
CA VAL A 175 8.72 -2.24 -18.25
C VAL A 175 10.09 -2.48 -17.62
N VAL A 176 10.39 -1.69 -16.59
CA VAL A 176 11.54 -1.90 -15.70
C VAL A 176 11.06 -1.94 -14.26
N GLN A 177 11.78 -2.67 -13.41
CA GLN A 177 11.56 -2.67 -11.97
C GLN A 177 12.43 -1.59 -11.32
N LEU A 178 11.87 -0.76 -10.44
CA LEU A 178 12.65 0.20 -9.64
C LEU A 178 13.39 -0.52 -8.51
N VAL A 179 14.65 -0.15 -8.26
CA VAL A 179 15.48 -0.74 -7.20
C VAL A 179 15.58 0.22 -6.03
N VAL A 180 15.07 -0.21 -4.88
CA VAL A 180 15.15 0.53 -3.62
C VAL A 180 16.14 -0.16 -2.69
N SER A 181 17.26 0.50 -2.40
CA SER A 181 18.39 -0.14 -1.69
C SER A 181 18.47 0.24 -0.21
N GLU A 182 18.03 1.43 0.16
CA GLU A 182 18.06 1.92 1.53
C GLU A 182 16.79 1.54 2.30
N GLN A 183 16.96 1.18 3.56
CA GLN A 183 15.88 0.98 4.51
C GLN A 183 15.97 2.00 5.64
N VAL A 184 14.80 2.45 6.11
CA VAL A 184 14.68 3.39 7.24
C VAL A 184 13.62 2.91 8.22
N HIS A 185 13.82 3.22 9.49
CA HIS A 185 12.85 2.91 10.53
C HIS A 185 11.72 3.93 10.55
N VAL A 186 10.51 3.45 10.86
CA VAL A 186 9.37 4.29 11.19
C VAL A 186 8.94 4.13 12.64
N SER A 187 8.29 5.16 13.16
CA SER A 187 7.79 5.16 14.52
C SER A 187 6.65 4.15 14.67
N THR A 188 6.80 3.22 15.60
CA THR A 188 5.86 2.10 15.79
C THR A 188 4.78 2.37 16.85
N HIS A 189 4.79 3.55 17.50
CA HIS A 189 3.92 3.89 18.62
C HIS A 189 2.40 3.79 18.34
N ARG A 190 1.97 4.01 17.09
CA ARG A 190 0.56 3.87 16.64
C ARG A 190 0.31 2.59 15.86
N LEU A 191 1.31 1.71 15.72
CA LEU A 191 1.19 0.51 14.92
C LEU A 191 0.70 -0.66 15.78
N GLU A 192 -0.38 -1.28 15.35
CA GLU A 192 -0.77 -2.59 15.85
C GLU A 192 0.01 -3.66 15.09
N GLY A 193 0.78 -4.48 15.82
CA GLY A 193 1.54 -5.57 15.22
C GLY A 193 1.39 -6.87 15.98
N TYR A 194 1.60 -7.97 15.27
CA TYR A 194 1.63 -9.29 15.86
C TYR A 194 3.03 -9.88 15.72
N ARG A 195 3.47 -10.57 16.77
CA ARG A 195 4.73 -11.33 16.75
C ARG A 195 4.47 -12.69 16.13
N CYS A 196 5.24 -13.06 15.12
CA CYS A 196 5.17 -14.38 14.51
C CYS A 196 5.69 -15.44 15.48
N GLU A 197 4.95 -16.54 15.66
CA GLU A 197 5.34 -17.64 16.55
C GLU A 197 6.49 -18.47 15.96
N LEU A 198 6.59 -18.57 14.63
CA LEU A 198 7.64 -19.34 13.96
C LEU A 198 9.00 -18.62 13.91
N CYS A 199 9.03 -17.33 13.54
CA CYS A 199 10.29 -16.59 13.35
C CYS A 199 10.54 -15.48 14.37
N GLY A 200 9.58 -15.18 15.25
CA GLY A 200 9.72 -14.14 16.27
C GLY A 200 9.68 -12.69 15.76
N LEU A 201 9.68 -12.46 14.44
CA LEU A 201 9.58 -11.13 13.84
C LEU A 201 8.19 -10.53 14.01
N ILE A 202 8.13 -9.20 14.08
CA ILE A 202 6.86 -8.46 14.19
C ILE A 202 6.37 -8.08 12.80
N LYS A 203 5.11 -8.35 12.51
CA LYS A 203 4.40 -7.79 11.36
C LYS A 203 3.30 -6.84 11.83
N TYR A 204 3.34 -5.62 11.34
CA TYR A 204 2.32 -4.61 11.62
C TYR A 204 1.12 -4.77 10.68
N ARG A 205 -0.07 -4.42 11.15
CA ARG A 205 -1.24 -4.35 10.29
C ARG A 205 -1.05 -3.24 9.24
N PRO A 206 -1.69 -3.35 8.07
CA PRO A 206 -1.70 -2.26 7.08
C PRO A 206 -2.17 -0.96 7.74
N PHE A 207 -1.40 0.10 7.60
CA PHE A 207 -1.72 1.39 8.20
C PHE A 207 -2.60 2.21 7.24
N THR A 208 -3.88 2.38 7.55
CA THR A 208 -4.86 3.00 6.64
C THR A 208 -5.53 4.27 7.18
N LYS A 209 -5.31 4.59 8.46
CA LYS A 209 -5.95 5.73 9.16
C LYS A 209 -4.95 6.84 9.47
N GLY A 210 -5.13 8.01 8.87
CA GLY A 210 -4.25 9.16 9.03
C GLY A 210 -2.98 9.08 8.17
N GLY A 211 -2.05 10.01 8.42
CA GLY A 211 -0.75 10.05 7.74
C GLY A 211 0.14 8.88 8.15
N PHE A 212 0.94 8.39 7.19
CA PHE A 212 1.82 7.24 7.40
C PHE A 212 2.82 7.53 8.54
N PRO A 213 3.19 6.53 9.37
CA PRO A 213 4.03 6.78 10.53
C PRO A 213 5.35 7.47 10.20
N ALA A 214 5.73 8.42 11.05
CA ALA A 214 6.93 9.23 10.87
C ALA A 214 8.21 8.39 10.77
N LEU A 215 9.13 8.82 9.90
CA LEU A 215 10.49 8.28 9.86
C LEU A 215 11.24 8.62 11.14
N THR A 216 11.94 7.67 11.74
CA THR A 216 12.78 7.92 12.93
C THR A 216 14.18 8.39 12.56
N THR A 217 14.58 8.22 11.30
CA THR A 217 15.86 8.64 10.74
C THR A 217 15.64 9.34 9.41
N THR A 218 16.43 10.37 9.12
CA THR A 218 16.37 11.03 7.80
C THR A 218 17.00 10.13 6.75
N PRO A 219 16.29 9.77 5.67
CA PRO A 219 16.86 9.00 4.56
C PRO A 219 18.02 9.73 3.87
N THR A 220 18.97 8.96 3.35
CA THR A 220 20.05 9.47 2.48
C THR A 220 19.67 9.43 1.00
N SER A 221 18.81 8.49 0.63
CA SER A 221 18.27 8.30 -0.71
C SER A 221 16.87 8.91 -0.83
N PRO A 222 16.50 9.46 -2.01
CA PRO A 222 15.19 10.05 -2.25
C PRO A 222 14.07 9.01 -2.40
N MET A 223 14.40 7.72 -2.38
CA MET A 223 13.46 6.60 -2.38
C MET A 223 14.01 5.49 -1.48
N VAL A 224 13.23 5.08 -0.48
CA VAL A 224 13.61 4.11 0.55
C VAL A 224 12.49 3.13 0.86
N ARG A 225 12.81 2.05 1.58
CA ARG A 225 11.81 1.13 2.17
C ARG A 225 11.78 1.28 3.68
N THR A 226 10.65 0.96 4.29
CA THR A 226 10.61 0.79 5.74
C THR A 226 11.40 -0.45 6.14
N TYR A 227 12.04 -0.42 7.31
CA TYR A 227 12.57 -1.64 7.92
C TYR A 227 11.42 -2.53 8.40
N GLU A 228 10.41 -1.88 8.99
CA GLU A 228 9.18 -2.50 9.48
C GLU A 228 8.39 -3.15 8.34
N SER A 229 7.85 -4.34 8.63
CA SER A 229 7.02 -5.10 7.69
C SER A 229 5.54 -4.94 8.04
N PHE A 230 4.72 -4.73 7.01
CA PHE A 230 3.27 -4.56 7.11
C PHE A 230 2.56 -5.73 6.42
N GLY A 231 1.35 -6.06 6.86
CA GLY A 231 0.46 -6.98 6.15
C GLY A 231 -0.40 -7.86 7.04
N SER A 232 -0.99 -8.87 6.41
CA SER A 232 -1.93 -9.80 7.04
C SER A 232 -1.74 -11.23 6.50
N GLY A 233 -2.16 -12.22 7.29
CA GLY A 233 -1.97 -13.64 6.94
C GLY A 233 -0.51 -13.99 6.65
N ALA A 234 -0.26 -14.73 5.57
CA ALA A 234 1.09 -15.11 5.13
C ALA A 234 1.75 -14.09 4.18
N ARG A 235 1.27 -12.84 4.14
CA ARG A 235 1.82 -11.78 3.27
C ARG A 235 2.40 -10.63 4.08
N ALA A 236 3.62 -10.25 3.76
CA ALA A 236 4.30 -9.11 4.33
C ALA A 236 4.90 -8.24 3.22
N TRP A 237 5.06 -6.95 3.49
CA TRP A 237 5.77 -6.03 2.61
C TRP A 237 6.40 -4.91 3.42
N ARG A 238 7.40 -4.26 2.84
CA ARG A 238 7.95 -3.00 3.35
C ARG A 238 7.36 -1.85 2.55
N ALA A 239 6.86 -0.82 3.23
CA ALA A 239 6.30 0.33 2.54
C ALA A 239 7.42 1.06 1.79
N THR A 240 7.14 1.51 0.58
CA THR A 240 8.08 2.32 -0.22
C THR A 240 7.79 3.79 0.04
N ILE A 241 8.82 4.55 0.38
CA ILE A 241 8.74 5.97 0.73
C ILE A 241 9.57 6.75 -0.27
N ILE A 242 9.01 7.85 -0.79
CA ILE A 242 9.66 8.76 -1.72
C ILE A 242 9.75 10.17 -1.14
N SER A 243 10.79 10.88 -1.56
CA SER A 243 10.97 12.30 -1.32
C SER A 243 9.93 13.13 -2.07
N GLN A 244 9.69 14.34 -1.59
CA GLN A 244 8.77 15.28 -2.22
C GLN A 244 9.22 15.70 -3.62
N GLU A 245 10.52 15.69 -3.88
CA GLU A 245 11.12 15.98 -5.17
C GLU A 245 10.72 14.93 -6.22
N ILE A 246 10.77 13.63 -5.89
CA ILE A 246 10.27 12.56 -6.77
C ILE A 246 8.77 12.71 -7.01
N ARG A 247 7.99 12.96 -5.95
CA ARG A 247 6.54 13.15 -6.06
C ARG A 247 6.19 14.31 -7.00
N THR A 248 6.91 15.42 -6.88
CA THR A 248 6.73 16.61 -7.72
C THR A 248 7.03 16.28 -9.18
N ALA A 249 8.15 15.60 -9.46
CA ALA A 249 8.51 15.18 -10.81
C ALA A 249 7.46 14.22 -11.42
N LEU A 250 6.90 13.29 -10.64
CA LEU A 250 5.80 12.41 -11.07
C LEU A 250 4.55 13.21 -11.46
N LYS A 251 4.18 14.20 -10.64
CA LYS A 251 3.02 15.07 -10.89
C LYS A 251 3.20 15.92 -12.14
N GLU A 252 4.34 16.59 -12.28
CA GLU A 252 4.66 17.45 -13.42
C GLU A 252 4.70 16.67 -14.74
N ALA A 253 5.19 15.44 -14.71
CA ALA A 253 5.17 14.53 -15.86
C ALA A 253 3.80 13.88 -16.12
N GLY A 254 2.80 14.12 -15.25
CA GLY A 254 1.46 13.55 -15.40
C GLY A 254 1.40 12.03 -15.26
N VAL A 255 2.35 11.43 -14.51
CA VAL A 255 2.45 9.98 -14.34
C VAL A 255 1.25 9.46 -13.55
N ARG A 256 0.64 8.37 -14.03
CA ARG A 256 -0.51 7.70 -13.40
C ARG A 256 -0.16 6.26 -13.04
N GLY A 257 -0.93 5.70 -12.11
CA GLY A 257 -0.80 4.31 -11.64
C GLY A 257 -0.32 4.18 -10.20
N VAL A 258 -0.05 5.31 -9.54
CA VAL A 258 0.31 5.40 -8.12
C VAL A 258 -0.49 6.51 -7.43
N ASP A 259 -0.58 6.43 -6.10
CA ASP A 259 -1.04 7.47 -5.18
C ASP A 259 0.03 7.76 -4.12
N PHE A 260 -0.27 8.70 -3.24
CA PHE A 260 0.64 9.12 -2.19
C PHE A 260 -0.07 9.34 -0.86
N THR A 261 0.49 8.78 0.20
CA THR A 261 0.12 9.10 1.58
C THR A 261 1.23 9.93 2.24
N PRO A 262 0.93 11.13 2.77
CA PRO A 262 1.90 11.90 3.56
C PRO A 262 2.48 11.09 4.71
N VAL A 263 3.81 11.08 4.83
CA VAL A 263 4.49 10.58 6.01
C VAL A 263 4.51 11.70 7.05
N GLU A 264 4.09 11.37 8.27
CA GLU A 264 4.07 12.33 9.38
C GLU A 264 5.47 12.81 9.75
N GLU A 265 5.53 14.01 10.34
CA GLU A 265 6.76 14.51 10.91
C GLU A 265 7.04 13.85 12.26
N PHE A 266 8.28 13.44 12.48
CA PHE A 266 8.67 12.91 13.78
C PHE A 266 8.63 14.02 14.81
N ARG A 267 7.67 13.95 15.71
CA ARG A 267 7.65 14.76 16.93
C ARG A 267 8.21 13.89 18.05
N ALA A 268 9.38 14.26 18.56
CA ALA A 268 9.82 13.70 19.83
C ALA A 268 8.72 14.00 20.85
N ILE A 269 8.16 12.96 21.44
CA ILE A 269 7.27 13.14 22.59
C ILE A 269 8.18 13.68 23.68
N ASP A 270 7.99 14.94 24.07
CA ASP A 270 8.63 15.48 25.27
C ASP A 270 8.27 14.54 26.42
N ALA A 271 9.27 13.88 26.98
CA ALA A 271 9.09 13.02 28.15
C ALA A 271 8.67 13.93 29.32
N THR A 272 7.37 13.99 29.60
CA THR A 272 6.81 14.49 30.87
C THR A 272 6.62 13.35 31.84
#